data_AF-A0A538U922-F1
#
_entry.id   AF-A0A538U922-F1
#
_cell.length_a   1.000
_cell.length_b   1.000
_cell.length_c   1.000
_cell.angle_alpha   90.00
_cell.angle_beta   90.00
_cell.angle_gamma   90.00
#
_symmetry.space_group_name_H-M   'P 1'
#
loop_
_entity.id
_entity.type
_entity.pdbx_description
1 polymer ?
#
loop_
_entity_poly.entity_id
_entity_poly.type
_entity_poly.pdbx_seq_one_letter_code
_entity_poly.pdbx_strand_id
1 'polypeptide(L)'
;MAQAPRAPTAVALLALPLAVSLLFPGMARAEATRDRLWREDLGTFATQLRAVHPKPFAHVAEARFDSALHALEARVPDLSDAGVCVGVMRLAAMLEDGHTLALPTSRAMGFGQVIPVRLAAFDDGLAVVAAAPAYARYAGARVVRIGAVTAEEALRRAREISSGDNEMTRLDRAPFFLTMPRVL
;
A
#
# COMPACT_ATOMS: atom_id res chain seq x y z
N MET A 1 55.41 -48.57 -47.32
CA MET A 1 54.85 -49.10 -46.06
C MET A 1 53.65 -48.21 -45.70
N ALA A 2 52.42 -48.38 -46.20
CA ALA A 2 51.51 -49.53 -46.26
C ALA A 2 51.06 -50.05 -44.87
N GLN A 3 49.94 -49.53 -44.35
CA GLN A 3 48.74 -50.31 -43.98
C GLN A 3 47.65 -49.41 -43.34
N ALA A 4 46.44 -49.52 -43.88
CA ALA A 4 45.16 -49.39 -43.17
C ALA A 4 44.44 -50.76 -43.32
N PRO A 5 43.22 -51.04 -42.78
CA PRO A 5 42.37 -50.34 -41.81
C PRO A 5 41.77 -51.31 -40.73
N ARG A 6 40.89 -50.81 -39.83
CA ARG A 6 39.50 -51.29 -39.62
C ARG A 6 38.81 -50.60 -38.41
N ALA A 7 37.59 -50.11 -38.63
CA ALA A 7 36.61 -49.74 -37.60
C ALA A 7 35.94 -51.01 -37.01
N PRO A 8 35.20 -50.93 -35.88
CA PRO A 8 33.75 -50.71 -36.04
C PRO A 8 32.99 -49.98 -34.88
N THR A 9 31.79 -49.50 -35.26
CA THR A 9 30.49 -49.47 -34.53
C THR A 9 30.22 -48.57 -33.31
N ALA A 10 29.25 -47.66 -33.53
CA ALA A 10 28.11 -47.24 -32.68
C ALA A 10 28.42 -46.62 -31.30
N VAL A 11 27.80 -45.52 -30.87
CA VAL A 11 26.37 -45.40 -30.54
C VAL A 11 25.96 -43.91 -30.57
N ALA A 12 24.78 -43.65 -31.13
CA ALA A 12 24.09 -42.37 -31.05
C ALA A 12 23.54 -42.12 -29.64
N LEU A 13 23.59 -40.87 -29.16
CA LEU A 13 22.60 -40.36 -28.21
C LEU A 13 22.49 -38.84 -28.34
N LEU A 14 21.45 -38.44 -29.08
CA LEU A 14 20.77 -37.16 -28.93
C LEU A 14 20.28 -37.07 -27.47
N ALA A 15 20.63 -36.00 -26.76
CA ALA A 15 19.96 -35.62 -25.52
C ALA A 15 19.78 -34.10 -25.49
N LEU A 16 18.65 -33.67 -26.04
CA LEU A 16 18.07 -32.35 -25.85
C LEU A 16 17.57 -32.25 -24.40
N PRO A 17 17.99 -31.30 -23.55
CA PRO A 17 17.30 -31.08 -22.30
C PRO A 17 16.08 -30.19 -22.58
N LEU A 18 14.99 -30.85 -22.98
CA LEU A 18 13.63 -30.34 -22.77
C LEU A 18 13.27 -30.65 -21.32
N ALA A 19 13.28 -29.64 -20.44
CA ALA A 19 12.43 -29.50 -19.25
C ALA A 19 13.09 -28.57 -18.21
N VAL A 20 12.87 -27.26 -18.37
CA VAL A 20 12.89 -26.34 -17.24
C VAL A 20 11.66 -25.47 -17.39
N SER A 21 10.56 -25.81 -16.70
CA SER A 21 9.49 -24.86 -16.27
C SER A 21 8.31 -25.60 -15.60
N LEU A 22 8.57 -26.33 -14.51
CA LEU A 22 7.51 -26.94 -13.69
C LEU A 22 7.57 -26.54 -12.21
N LEU A 23 8.13 -25.35 -11.91
CA LEU A 23 8.35 -24.90 -10.52
C LEU A 23 7.54 -23.65 -10.10
N PHE A 24 6.46 -23.27 -10.81
CA PHE A 24 5.66 -22.09 -10.44
C PHE A 24 4.13 -22.26 -10.20
N PRO A 25 3.54 -23.46 -10.00
CA PRO A 25 2.09 -23.54 -9.72
C PRO A 25 1.71 -23.03 -8.32
N GLY A 26 2.64 -23.04 -7.36
CA GLY A 26 2.37 -22.67 -5.96
C GLY A 26 2.18 -21.16 -5.73
N MET A 27 2.93 -20.32 -6.44
CA MET A 27 2.91 -18.87 -6.27
C MET A 27 1.62 -18.27 -6.86
N ALA A 28 1.24 -18.68 -8.07
CA ALA A 28 -0.01 -18.25 -8.71
C ALA A 28 -1.26 -18.70 -7.91
N ARG A 29 -1.23 -19.89 -7.30
CA ARG A 29 -2.32 -20.36 -6.42
C ARG A 29 -2.38 -19.55 -5.12
N ALA A 30 -1.24 -19.22 -4.51
CA ALA A 30 -1.18 -18.41 -3.30
C ALA A 30 -1.65 -16.97 -3.55
N GLU A 31 -1.27 -16.37 -4.68
CA GLU A 31 -1.69 -15.04 -5.12
C GLU A 31 -3.21 -14.99 -5.39
N ALA A 32 -3.74 -15.96 -6.14
CA ALA A 32 -5.18 -16.09 -6.35
C ALA A 32 -5.96 -16.30 -5.04
N THR A 33 -5.35 -16.96 -4.05
CA THR A 33 -5.94 -17.13 -2.72
C THR A 33 -5.91 -15.83 -1.93
N ARG A 34 -4.78 -15.12 -1.94
CA ARG A 34 -4.59 -13.82 -1.27
C ARG A 34 -5.55 -12.76 -1.81
N ASP A 35 -5.69 -12.67 -3.12
CA ASP A 35 -6.58 -11.69 -3.75
C ASP A 35 -8.05 -11.95 -3.44
N ARG A 36 -8.45 -13.22 -3.42
CA ARG A 36 -9.80 -13.60 -2.99
C ARG A 36 -10.05 -13.19 -1.55
N LEU A 37 -9.12 -13.47 -0.63
CA LEU A 37 -9.26 -13.11 0.78
C LEU A 37 -9.37 -11.59 0.99
N TRP A 38 -8.56 -10.79 0.30
CA TRP A 38 -8.70 -9.34 0.37
C TRP A 38 -10.04 -8.83 -0.16
N ARG A 39 -10.56 -9.40 -1.25
CA ARG A 39 -11.90 -9.04 -1.74
C ARG A 39 -13.00 -9.43 -0.74
N GLU A 40 -12.86 -10.59 -0.08
CA GLU A 40 -13.77 -11.01 1.01
C GLU A 40 -13.72 -10.04 2.20
N ASP A 41 -12.52 -9.60 2.61
CA ASP A 41 -12.34 -8.61 3.68
C ASP A 41 -12.92 -7.24 3.30
N LEU A 42 -12.73 -6.79 2.05
CA LEU A 42 -13.31 -5.55 1.52
C LEU A 42 -14.84 -5.61 1.50
N GLY A 43 -15.42 -6.73 1.06
CA GLY A 43 -16.85 -6.98 1.11
C GLY A 43 -17.37 -7.00 2.55
N THR A 44 -16.62 -7.60 3.48
CA THR A 44 -16.95 -7.60 4.91
C THR A 44 -16.92 -6.18 5.48
N PHE A 45 -15.89 -5.40 5.19
CA PHE A 45 -15.78 -3.99 5.58
C PHE A 45 -17.00 -3.20 5.11
N ALA A 46 -17.35 -3.30 3.84
CA ALA A 46 -18.48 -2.57 3.27
C ALA A 46 -19.84 -3.00 3.84
N THR A 47 -19.99 -4.29 4.17
CA THR A 47 -21.19 -4.84 4.80
C THR A 47 -21.32 -4.35 6.24
N GLN A 48 -20.24 -4.43 7.02
CA GLN A 48 -20.23 -4.01 8.43
C GLN A 48 -20.39 -2.50 8.57
N LEU A 49 -19.79 -1.72 7.67
CA LEU A 49 -19.98 -0.27 7.62
C LEU A 49 -21.47 0.08 7.54
N ARG A 50 -22.21 -0.55 6.62
CA ARG A 50 -23.65 -0.31 6.47
C ARG A 50 -24.49 -0.81 7.63
N ALA A 51 -24.11 -1.93 8.23
CA ALA A 51 -24.88 -2.57 9.29
C ALA A 51 -24.73 -1.84 10.64
N VAL A 52 -23.54 -1.32 10.93
CA VAL A 52 -23.18 -0.82 12.27
C VAL A 52 -23.10 0.70 12.32
N HIS A 53 -22.65 1.36 11.24
CA HIS A 53 -22.49 2.81 11.24
C HIS A 53 -23.88 3.48 11.16
N PRO A 54 -24.21 4.44 12.06
CA PRO A 54 -25.54 5.05 12.08
C PRO A 54 -25.90 5.82 10.80
N LYS A 55 -24.91 6.49 10.20
CA LYS A 55 -25.12 7.29 8.98
C LYS A 55 -23.84 7.41 8.11
N PRO A 56 -23.34 6.30 7.52
CA PRO A 56 -22.02 6.28 6.86
C PRO A 56 -21.94 7.21 5.65
N PHE A 57 -23.07 7.41 4.96
CA PHE A 57 -23.14 8.20 3.73
C PHE A 57 -23.72 9.60 3.96
N ALA A 58 -23.44 10.20 5.13
CA ALA A 58 -23.93 11.54 5.47
C ALA A 58 -23.35 12.63 4.56
N HIS A 59 -22.11 12.46 4.11
CA HIS A 59 -21.33 13.46 3.37
C HIS A 59 -20.88 12.98 1.98
N VAL A 60 -21.04 11.70 1.68
CA VAL A 60 -20.68 11.09 0.40
C VAL A 60 -21.84 10.28 -0.14
N ALA A 61 -22.08 10.36 -1.45
CA ALA A 61 -23.06 9.49 -2.10
C ALA A 61 -22.61 8.03 -2.01
N GLU A 62 -23.51 7.14 -1.60
CA GLU A 62 -23.22 5.70 -1.49
C GLU A 62 -22.67 5.11 -2.79
N ALA A 63 -23.24 5.48 -3.94
CA ALA A 63 -22.75 5.04 -5.26
C ALA A 63 -21.29 5.47 -5.54
N ARG A 64 -20.85 6.62 -4.99
CA ARG A 64 -19.46 7.07 -5.11
C ARG A 64 -18.52 6.23 -4.23
N PHE A 65 -18.98 5.86 -3.03
CA PHE A 65 -18.25 4.92 -2.18
C PHE A 65 -18.14 3.54 -2.84
N ASP A 66 -19.23 3.01 -3.39
CA ASP A 66 -19.24 1.72 -4.09
C ASP A 66 -18.33 1.70 -5.30
N SER A 67 -18.34 2.77 -6.10
CA SER A 67 -17.41 2.90 -7.21
C SER A 67 -15.95 2.90 -6.74
N ALA A 68 -15.64 3.53 -5.61
CA ALA A 68 -14.28 3.54 -5.07
C ALA A 68 -13.88 2.17 -4.48
N LEU A 69 -14.82 1.48 -3.83
CA LEU A 69 -14.64 0.12 -3.33
C LEU A 69 -14.33 -0.85 -4.47
N HIS A 70 -15.16 -0.87 -5.52
CA HIS A 70 -14.94 -1.71 -6.69
C HIS A 70 -13.61 -1.40 -7.39
N ALA A 71 -13.24 -0.12 -7.47
CA ALA A 71 -11.94 0.28 -8.01
C ALA A 71 -10.76 -0.24 -7.16
N LEU A 72 -10.91 -0.28 -5.83
CA LEU A 72 -9.91 -0.88 -4.94
C LEU A 72 -9.85 -2.41 -5.13
N GLU A 73 -10.99 -3.09 -5.14
CA GLU A 73 -11.09 -4.54 -5.36
C GLU A 73 -10.46 -5.00 -6.69
N ALA A 74 -10.66 -4.21 -7.75
CA ALA A 74 -10.06 -4.46 -9.06
C ALA A 74 -8.54 -4.33 -9.04
N ARG A 75 -7.99 -3.45 -8.19
CA ARG A 75 -6.56 -3.20 -8.05
C ARG A 75 -5.87 -4.10 -7.04
N VAL A 76 -6.60 -4.92 -6.29
CA VAL A 76 -6.01 -5.86 -5.32
C VAL A 76 -4.82 -6.65 -5.88
N PRO A 77 -4.87 -7.23 -7.10
CA PRO A 77 -3.74 -7.99 -7.65
C PRO A 77 -2.46 -7.14 -7.83
N ASP A 78 -2.62 -5.85 -8.10
CA ASP A 78 -1.50 -4.94 -8.36
C ASP A 78 -0.96 -4.27 -7.09
N LEU A 79 -1.63 -4.47 -5.95
CA LEU A 79 -1.34 -3.81 -4.69
C LEU A 79 -0.73 -4.78 -3.68
N SER A 80 0.31 -4.33 -2.99
CA SER A 80 0.74 -4.98 -1.75
C SER A 80 -0.35 -4.94 -0.68
N ASP A 81 -0.27 -5.80 0.33
CA ASP A 81 -1.21 -5.80 1.47
C ASP A 81 -1.29 -4.43 2.17
N ALA A 82 -0.14 -3.77 2.35
CA ALA A 82 -0.09 -2.41 2.87
C ALA A 82 -0.82 -1.43 1.94
N GLY A 83 -0.67 -1.58 0.62
CA GLY A 83 -1.37 -0.76 -0.37
C GLY A 83 -2.89 -0.94 -0.33
N VAL A 84 -3.38 -2.17 -0.14
CA VAL A 84 -4.82 -2.43 0.05
C VAL A 84 -5.31 -1.77 1.35
N CYS A 85 -4.56 -1.89 2.45
CA CYS A 85 -4.87 -1.23 3.72
C CYS A 85 -4.94 0.30 3.57
N VAL A 86 -3.99 0.93 2.86
CA VAL A 86 -4.05 2.37 2.53
C VAL A 86 -5.28 2.70 1.67
N GLY A 87 -5.69 1.80 0.77
CA GLY A 87 -6.95 1.90 0.04
C GLY A 87 -8.17 1.92 0.97
N VAL A 88 -8.20 1.07 1.99
CA VAL A 88 -9.26 1.06 3.03
C VAL A 88 -9.24 2.35 3.84
N MET A 89 -8.06 2.87 4.20
CA MET A 89 -7.93 4.19 4.85
C MET A 89 -8.55 5.30 4.00
N ARG A 90 -8.32 5.28 2.68
CA ARG A 90 -8.94 6.21 1.75
C ARG A 90 -10.47 6.07 1.73
N LEU A 91 -11.00 4.84 1.69
CA LEU A 91 -12.44 4.59 1.75
C LEU A 91 -13.07 5.12 3.04
N ALA A 92 -12.41 4.94 4.19
CA ALA A 92 -12.87 5.47 5.46
C ALA A 92 -12.84 7.01 5.47
N ALA A 93 -11.77 7.62 4.98
CA ALA A 93 -11.63 9.07 4.91
C ALA A 93 -12.68 9.74 3.99
N MET A 94 -13.13 9.06 2.93
CA MET A 94 -14.19 9.53 2.03
C MET A 94 -15.54 9.74 2.71
N LEU A 95 -15.78 9.12 3.86
CA LEU A 95 -17.04 9.27 4.61
C LEU A 95 -17.14 10.62 5.33
N GLU A 96 -16.02 11.35 5.44
CA GLU A 96 -15.89 12.63 6.15
C GLU A 96 -16.37 12.57 7.61
N ASP A 97 -16.16 11.42 8.25
CA ASP A 97 -16.42 11.19 9.67
C ASP A 97 -15.09 10.97 10.40
N GLY A 98 -14.77 11.85 11.36
CA GLY A 98 -13.54 11.83 12.14
C GLY A 98 -13.39 10.65 13.09
N HIS A 99 -14.45 9.88 13.31
CA HIS A 99 -14.53 8.71 14.18
C HIS A 99 -14.55 7.38 13.41
N THR A 100 -14.73 7.43 12.09
CA THR A 100 -14.62 6.25 11.22
C THR A 100 -13.20 6.14 10.67
N LEU A 101 -12.38 5.36 11.38
CA LEU A 101 -10.94 5.24 11.15
C LEU A 101 -10.55 3.82 10.73
N ALA A 102 -9.71 3.72 9.70
CA ALA A 102 -8.86 2.55 9.49
C ALA A 102 -7.43 2.93 9.86
N LEU A 103 -6.83 2.21 10.82
CA LEU A 103 -5.51 2.54 11.34
C LEU A 103 -4.47 1.52 10.86
N PRO A 104 -3.35 1.97 10.28
CA PRO A 104 -2.27 1.10 9.82
C PRO A 104 -1.43 0.62 11.02
N THR A 105 -1.89 -0.43 11.72
CA THR A 105 -1.24 -0.92 12.96
C THR A 105 -0.49 -2.24 12.79
N SER A 106 -0.69 -2.94 11.66
CA SER A 106 -0.07 -4.25 11.42
C SER A 106 1.44 -4.14 11.27
N ARG A 107 2.17 -4.72 12.24
CA ARG A 107 3.64 -4.86 12.16
C ARG A 107 4.07 -5.78 11.02
N ALA A 108 3.28 -6.82 10.73
CA ALA A 108 3.57 -7.75 9.64
C ALA A 108 3.53 -7.07 8.26
N MET A 109 2.66 -6.07 8.09
CA MET A 109 2.62 -5.22 6.89
C MET A 109 3.64 -4.07 6.91
N GLY A 110 4.47 -4.00 7.96
CA GLY A 110 5.54 -3.01 8.11
C GLY A 110 5.11 -1.65 8.64
N PHE A 111 3.86 -1.48 9.09
CA PHE A 111 3.37 -0.20 9.62
C PHE A 111 3.95 0.18 11.00
N GLY A 112 4.74 -0.71 11.61
CA GLY A 112 5.48 -0.38 12.84
C GLY A 112 6.69 0.55 12.62
N GLN A 113 7.08 0.81 11.37
CA GLN A 113 8.21 1.68 11.05
C GLN A 113 7.74 3.13 10.93
N VAL A 114 8.26 3.98 11.81
CA VAL A 114 7.97 5.42 11.84
C VAL A 114 9.28 6.18 11.87
N ILE A 115 9.44 7.14 10.97
CA ILE A 115 10.58 8.06 10.96
C ILE A 115 10.45 8.95 12.21
N PRO A 116 11.47 9.05 13.09
CA PRO A 116 11.33 9.66 14.41
C PRO A 116 11.44 11.18 14.37
N VAL A 117 10.55 11.79 13.58
CA VAL A 117 10.32 13.23 13.46
C VAL A 117 8.82 13.50 13.59
N ARG A 118 8.47 14.70 14.05
CA ARG A 118 7.10 15.20 14.06
C ARG A 118 6.98 16.26 12.99
N LEU A 119 6.07 16.04 12.06
CA LEU A 119 5.76 16.99 11.00
C LEU A 119 4.50 17.77 11.38
N ALA A 120 4.43 19.03 10.97
CA ALA A 120 3.22 19.83 11.06
C ALA A 120 3.05 20.64 9.77
N ALA A 121 1.80 20.82 9.36
CA ALA A 121 1.44 21.64 8.21
C ALA A 121 1.18 23.09 8.67
N PHE A 122 1.79 24.03 7.96
CA PHE A 122 1.57 25.48 8.09
C PHE A 122 1.07 26.03 6.75
N ASP A 123 0.67 27.30 6.75
CA ASP A 123 0.28 28.04 5.55
C ASP A 123 1.40 28.10 4.50
N ASP A 124 2.65 28.16 4.95
CA ASP A 124 3.86 28.15 4.11
C ASP A 124 4.47 26.76 3.88
N GLY A 125 3.77 25.70 4.29
CA GLY A 125 4.11 24.31 3.98
C GLY A 125 4.44 23.42 5.17
N LEU A 126 5.05 22.26 4.89
CA LEU A 126 5.32 21.24 5.89
C LEU A 126 6.66 21.48 6.60
N ALA A 127 6.69 21.34 7.92
CA ALA A 127 7.90 21.55 8.72
C ALA A 127 8.12 20.46 9.77
N VAL A 128 9.37 20.25 10.12
CA VAL A 128 9.76 19.37 11.23
C VAL A 128 9.66 20.17 12.53
N VAL A 129 8.65 19.91 13.34
CA VAL A 129 8.42 20.63 14.62
C VAL A 129 9.05 19.94 15.82
N ALA A 130 9.38 18.66 15.70
CA ALA A 130 10.19 17.94 16.69
C ALA A 130 10.96 16.81 16.01
N ALA A 131 12.07 16.40 16.61
CA ALA A 131 12.88 15.29 16.14
C ALA A 131 13.51 14.56 17.33
N ALA A 132 13.69 13.24 17.22
CA ALA A 132 14.47 12.50 18.21
C ALA A 132 15.94 12.99 18.23
N PRO A 133 16.71 12.74 19.30
CA PRO A 133 18.05 13.30 19.48
C PRO A 133 19.00 13.08 18.28
N ALA A 134 18.96 11.90 17.66
CA ALA A 134 19.77 11.56 16.48
C ALA A 134 19.45 12.43 15.24
N TYR A 135 18.30 13.08 15.22
CA TYR A 135 17.76 13.89 14.13
C TYR A 135 17.55 15.35 14.54
N ALA A 136 18.06 15.78 15.71
CA ALA A 136 17.81 17.10 16.28
C ALA A 136 18.13 18.27 15.33
N ARG A 137 19.15 18.10 14.47
CA ARG A 137 19.53 19.08 13.43
C ARG A 137 18.43 19.42 12.43
N TYR A 138 17.39 18.58 12.32
CA TYR A 138 16.27 18.80 11.41
C TYR A 138 15.10 19.54 12.07
N ALA A 139 15.09 19.71 13.40
CA ALA A 139 14.05 20.49 14.05
C ALA A 139 14.05 21.94 13.55
N GLY A 140 12.89 22.44 13.17
CA GLY A 140 12.70 23.75 12.52
C GLY A 140 12.89 23.74 11.00
N ALA A 141 13.40 22.67 10.40
CA ALA A 141 13.58 22.61 8.95
C ALA A 141 12.25 22.52 8.20
N ARG A 142 12.20 23.15 7.03
CA ARG A 142 11.11 22.99 6.06
C ARG A 142 11.31 21.71 5.25
N VAL A 143 10.23 20.96 5.06
CA VAL A 143 10.22 19.79 4.18
C VAL A 143 9.92 20.27 2.77
N VAL A 144 10.84 20.06 1.84
CA VAL A 144 10.67 20.47 0.44
C VAL A 144 10.08 19.34 -0.39
N ARG A 145 10.48 18.09 -0.11
CA ARG A 145 10.14 16.91 -0.92
C ARG A 145 10.14 15.64 -0.06
N ILE A 146 9.27 14.69 -0.37
CA ILE A 146 9.23 13.35 0.20
C ILE A 146 9.30 12.35 -0.97
N GLY A 147 10.34 11.53 -1.02
CA GLY A 147 10.57 10.65 -2.17
C GLY A 147 10.61 11.44 -3.48
N ALA A 148 9.77 11.08 -4.44
CA ALA A 148 9.70 11.73 -5.75
C ALA A 148 8.75 12.96 -5.81
N VAL A 149 7.99 13.25 -4.76
CA VAL A 149 6.92 14.27 -4.79
C VAL A 149 7.18 15.44 -3.85
N THR A 150 6.72 16.63 -4.21
CA THR A 150 6.83 17.84 -3.37
C THR A 150 6.14 17.63 -2.02
N ALA A 151 6.54 18.38 -0.99
CA ALA A 151 5.89 18.29 0.32
C ALA A 151 4.40 18.64 0.27
N GLU A 152 4.02 19.60 -0.59
CA GLU A 152 2.63 19.94 -0.85
C GLU A 152 1.84 18.76 -1.42
N GLU A 153 2.36 18.11 -2.47
CA GLU A 153 1.71 16.94 -3.07
C GLU A 153 1.65 15.75 -2.09
N ALA A 154 2.70 15.55 -1.30
CA ALA A 154 2.71 14.53 -0.26
C ALA A 154 1.62 14.79 0.79
N LEU A 155 1.52 16.02 1.29
CA LEU A 155 0.49 16.42 2.25
C LEU A 155 -0.91 16.26 1.64
N ARG A 156 -1.11 16.65 0.39
CA ARG A 156 -2.38 16.46 -0.33
C ARG A 156 -2.79 14.98 -0.38
N ARG A 157 -1.86 14.07 -0.71
CA ARG A 157 -2.12 12.61 -0.71
C ARG A 157 -2.40 12.07 0.68
N ALA A 158 -1.66 12.51 1.69
CA ALA A 158 -1.89 12.07 3.08
C ALA A 158 -3.24 12.54 3.62
N ARG A 159 -3.74 13.70 3.19
CA ARG A 159 -5.09 14.16 3.51
C ARG A 159 -6.18 13.25 2.95
N GLU A 160 -5.98 12.64 1.79
CA GLU A 160 -6.97 11.71 1.19
C GLU A 160 -7.17 10.42 1.99
N ILE A 161 -6.23 10.06 2.87
CA ILE A 161 -6.30 8.87 3.71
C ILE A 161 -6.51 9.22 5.19
N SER A 162 -6.72 10.51 5.49
CA SER A 162 -6.96 11.02 6.83
C SER A 162 -8.45 11.27 7.02
N SER A 163 -9.12 10.47 7.83
CA SER A 163 -10.50 10.77 8.22
C SER A 163 -10.53 12.02 9.12
N GLY A 164 -11.59 12.80 9.02
CA GLY A 164 -11.80 13.99 9.84
C GLY A 164 -13.16 14.61 9.58
N ASP A 165 -13.74 15.20 10.62
CA ASP A 165 -15.03 15.90 10.55
C ASP A 165 -14.91 17.25 9.81
N ASN A 166 -13.69 17.73 9.61
CA ASN A 166 -13.38 18.95 8.88
C ASN A 166 -11.93 18.93 8.38
N GLU A 167 -11.57 19.98 7.64
CA GLU A 167 -10.24 20.11 7.05
C GLU A 167 -9.11 20.20 8.07
N MET A 168 -9.33 20.86 9.21
CA MET A 168 -8.29 21.01 10.23
C MET A 168 -7.94 19.67 10.87
N THR A 169 -8.93 18.80 11.12
CA THR A 169 -8.67 17.44 11.60
C THR A 169 -7.83 16.63 10.62
N ARG A 170 -8.08 16.78 9.31
CA ARG A 170 -7.28 16.11 8.27
C ARG A 170 -5.86 16.67 8.20
N LEU A 171 -5.70 18.00 8.29
CA LEU A 171 -4.39 18.66 8.31
C LEU A 171 -3.56 18.33 9.54
N ASP A 172 -4.20 18.13 10.71
CA ASP A 172 -3.52 17.71 11.94
C ASP A 172 -3.02 16.26 11.84
N ARG A 173 -3.84 15.36 11.27
CA ARG A 173 -3.53 13.92 11.18
C ARG A 173 -2.59 13.56 10.02
N ALA A 174 -2.76 14.17 8.85
CA ALA A 174 -2.04 13.81 7.63
C ALA A 174 -0.50 13.81 7.78
N PRO A 175 0.13 14.78 8.47
CA PRO A 175 1.58 14.80 8.67
C PRO A 175 2.13 13.55 9.36
N PHE A 176 1.34 12.89 10.22
CA PHE A 176 1.78 11.65 10.86
C PHE A 176 1.97 10.52 9.82
N PHE A 177 1.05 10.35 8.89
CA PHE A 177 1.15 9.31 7.86
C PHE A 177 2.36 9.51 6.93
N LEU A 178 2.81 10.75 6.75
CA LEU A 178 4.03 11.07 6.00
C LEU A 178 5.32 10.59 6.68
N THR A 179 5.26 10.21 7.96
CA THR A 179 6.39 9.63 8.69
C THR A 179 6.41 8.10 8.62
N MET A 180 5.40 7.46 8.00
CA MET A 180 5.25 6.01 7.91
C MET A 180 5.63 5.52 6.51
N PRO A 181 6.81 4.92 6.28
CA PRO A 181 7.27 4.56 4.93
C PRO A 181 6.38 3.58 4.18
N ARG A 182 5.56 2.78 4.88
CA ARG A 182 4.61 1.83 4.26
C ARG A 182 3.27 2.44 3.88
N VAL A 183 3.02 3.69 4.28
CA VAL A 183 1.83 4.45 3.89
C VAL A 183 2.10 5.32 2.64
N LEU A 184 3.37 5.63 2.38
CA LEU A 184 3.85 6.46 1.28
C LEU A 184 4.04 5.70 -0.03
#